data_AF-A0A2E2D4B9-F1
#
_entry.id   AF-A0A2E2D4B9-F1
#
_cell.length_a   1.000
_cell.length_b   1.000
_cell.length_c   1.000
_cell.angle_alpha   90.00
_cell.angle_beta   90.00
_cell.angle_gamma   90.00
#
_symmetry.space_group_name_H-M   'P 1'
#
loop_
_entity.id
_entity.type
_entity.pdbx_description
1 polymer ?
#
loop_
_entity_poly.entity_id
_entity_poly.type
_entity_poly.pdbx_seq_one_letter_code
_entity_poly.pdbx_strand_id
1 'polypeptide(L)'
;MSWLLLILSLPTENATVRMRAWRAIKTLGAASLRDGVYLLPAHPDHLDKLEAIAHDVRESGGIAHVLATDGSEAQDFSALFDRSDDYEALHLAIAELRAMLLPESVMDVIKETRKLRKRLTRLSQIDFFPGAVRDRVDRALQELETDANRVLSPDEPLPASGIIHVLDPADYQSRLWATRRRPWVDRLASAWLIKQFIDPQAHFVWLNSPDDCPNNALGFDFDGATFTHVAEKVTFETLLASFDLRHVALQRIGELVHYLDVGGYQPPEASGVEYILMGLRETLNDDDQLLLAANQVFDSLYTAYNKGE
;
A
#
# COMPACT_ATOMS: atom_id res chain seq x y z
N MET A 1 5.33 -20.23 24.69
CA MET A 1 4.70 -20.11 23.37
C MET A 1 4.15 -21.48 23.03
N SER A 2 2.89 -21.58 22.61
CA SER A 2 2.29 -22.86 22.21
C SER A 2 2.46 -23.07 20.70
N TRP A 3 2.50 -24.34 20.30
CA TRP A 3 2.71 -24.76 18.93
C TRP A 3 1.59 -25.70 18.48
N LEU A 4 1.36 -25.73 17.17
CA LEU A 4 0.45 -26.66 16.51
C LEU A 4 1.26 -27.59 15.62
N LEU A 5 1.00 -28.88 15.75
CA LEU A 5 1.64 -29.94 14.99
C LEU A 5 0.58 -30.61 14.11
N LEU A 6 0.81 -30.62 12.80
CA LEU A 6 0.03 -31.39 11.85
C LEU A 6 0.81 -32.64 11.46
N ILE A 7 0.29 -33.81 11.83
CA ILE A 7 0.78 -35.11 11.39
C ILE A 7 -0.16 -35.60 10.32
N LEU A 8 0.34 -35.88 9.12
CA LEU A 8 -0.45 -36.43 8.04
C LEU A 8 0.27 -37.55 7.31
N SER A 9 -0.53 -38.48 6.78
CA SER A 9 -0.10 -39.52 5.87
C SER A 9 -1.17 -39.70 4.81
N LEU A 10 -0.77 -39.72 3.54
CA LEU A 10 -1.66 -39.91 2.40
C LEU A 10 -1.14 -41.09 1.57
N PRO A 11 -2.04 -41.98 1.09
CA PRO A 11 -1.69 -42.99 0.11
C PRO A 11 -1.06 -42.36 -1.14
N THR A 12 -0.06 -43.02 -1.71
CA THR A 12 0.68 -42.52 -2.88
C THR A 12 -0.20 -42.32 -4.12
N GLU A 13 -1.33 -43.03 -4.19
CA GLU A 13 -2.31 -43.00 -5.27
C GLU A 13 -3.09 -41.67 -5.37
N ASN A 14 -3.19 -40.90 -4.28
CA ASN A 14 -3.90 -39.62 -4.22
C ASN A 14 -2.97 -38.40 -4.42
N ALA A 15 -2.25 -38.38 -5.55
CA ALA A 15 -1.26 -37.34 -5.86
C ALA A 15 -1.84 -35.91 -5.85
N THR A 16 -3.06 -35.71 -6.34
CA THR A 16 -3.73 -34.39 -6.38
C THR A 16 -3.99 -33.84 -4.99
N VAL A 17 -4.49 -34.68 -4.08
CA VAL A 17 -4.79 -34.30 -2.69
C VAL A 17 -3.50 -33.98 -1.94
N ARG A 18 -2.46 -34.81 -2.11
CA ARG A 18 -1.14 -34.57 -1.51
C ARG A 18 -0.56 -33.22 -1.94
N MET A 19 -0.63 -32.91 -3.24
CA MET A 19 -0.15 -31.62 -3.76
C MET A 19 -0.98 -30.45 -3.23
N ARG A 20 -2.30 -30.60 -3.07
CA ARG A 20 -3.17 -29.56 -2.50
C ARG A 20 -2.81 -29.31 -1.03
N ALA A 21 -2.72 -30.37 -0.22
CA ALA A 21 -2.37 -30.27 1.20
C ALA A 21 -0.99 -29.63 1.37
N TRP A 22 0.00 -30.11 0.62
CA TRP A 22 1.36 -29.55 0.66
C TRP A 22 1.40 -28.06 0.29
N ARG A 23 0.66 -27.63 -0.74
CA ARG A 23 0.55 -26.21 -1.11
C ARG A 23 -0.11 -25.39 -0.01
N ALA A 24 -1.18 -25.88 0.61
CA ALA A 24 -1.86 -25.20 1.70
C ALA A 24 -0.94 -25.02 2.92
N ILE A 25 -0.27 -26.09 3.34
CA ILE A 25 0.72 -26.09 4.44
C ILE A 25 1.85 -25.09 4.16
N LYS A 26 2.42 -25.13 2.95
CA LYS A 26 3.47 -24.18 2.54
C LYS A 26 2.98 -22.73 2.53
N THR A 27 1.72 -22.52 2.18
CA THR A 27 1.09 -21.18 2.14
C THR A 27 0.86 -20.63 3.56
N LEU A 28 0.61 -21.51 4.53
CA LEU A 28 0.55 -21.15 5.95
C LEU A 28 1.92 -20.84 6.56
N GLY A 29 3.03 -21.08 5.87
CA GLY A 29 4.37 -20.86 6.44
C GLY A 29 4.83 -21.94 7.41
N ALA A 30 4.17 -23.11 7.43
CA ALA A 30 4.51 -24.18 8.35
C ALA A 30 5.90 -24.77 8.08
N ALA A 31 6.66 -25.00 9.15
CA ALA A 31 7.96 -25.66 9.09
C ALA A 31 7.79 -27.18 8.96
N SER A 32 8.69 -27.83 8.23
CA SER A 32 8.72 -29.29 8.09
C SER A 32 9.71 -29.89 9.08
N LEU A 33 9.22 -30.65 10.07
CA LEU A 33 10.10 -31.37 11.01
C LEU A 33 10.63 -32.67 10.38
N ARG A 34 9.79 -33.35 9.61
CA ARG A 34 10.09 -34.53 8.79
C ARG A 34 8.95 -34.75 7.80
N ASP A 35 9.07 -35.75 6.93
CA ASP A 35 8.00 -36.09 6.00
C ASP A 35 6.69 -36.41 6.74
N GLY A 36 5.61 -35.74 6.32
CA GLY A 36 4.29 -35.82 6.94
C GLY A 36 4.13 -35.15 8.31
N VAL A 37 5.13 -34.42 8.82
CA VAL A 37 5.03 -33.72 10.12
C VAL A 37 5.40 -32.25 9.99
N TYR A 38 4.42 -31.40 10.24
CA TYR A 38 4.52 -29.96 10.07
C TYR A 38 4.23 -29.21 11.36
N LEU A 39 4.89 -28.09 11.54
CA LEU A 39 4.85 -27.27 12.74
C LEU A 39 4.46 -25.84 12.40
N LEU A 40 3.65 -25.22 13.25
CA LEU A 40 3.24 -23.82 13.14
C LEU A 40 3.05 -23.20 14.55
N PRO A 41 3.39 -21.92 14.77
CA PRO A 41 3.04 -21.25 16.03
C PRO A 41 1.54 -21.24 16.24
N ALA A 42 1.08 -21.42 17.47
CA ALA A 42 -0.34 -21.42 17.77
C ALA A 42 -0.94 -20.01 17.62
N HIS A 43 -1.93 -19.91 16.74
CA HIS A 43 -2.80 -18.75 16.55
C HIS A 43 -4.22 -19.29 16.27
N PRO A 44 -5.31 -18.61 16.71
CA PRO A 44 -6.67 -19.07 16.45
C PRO A 44 -6.91 -19.44 14.96
N ASP A 45 -6.55 -18.54 14.05
CA ASP A 45 -6.65 -18.76 12.60
C ASP A 45 -5.83 -19.95 12.08
N HIS A 46 -4.73 -20.30 12.75
CA HIS A 46 -3.87 -21.41 12.32
C HIS A 46 -4.51 -22.75 12.65
N LEU A 47 -5.18 -22.87 13.80
CA LEU A 47 -5.86 -24.09 14.20
C LEU A 47 -6.95 -24.45 13.19
N ASP A 48 -7.83 -23.50 12.88
CA ASP A 48 -8.93 -23.71 11.92
C ASP A 48 -8.41 -24.10 10.53
N LYS A 49 -7.33 -23.45 10.05
CA LYS A 49 -6.72 -23.76 8.75
C LYS A 49 -6.06 -25.14 8.73
N LEU A 50 -5.37 -25.54 9.81
CA LEU A 50 -4.78 -26.88 9.90
C LEU A 50 -5.84 -27.97 10.03
N GLU A 51 -6.92 -27.72 10.76
CA GLU A 51 -8.06 -28.66 10.86
C GLU A 51 -8.77 -28.83 9.51
N ALA A 52 -8.95 -27.76 8.74
CA ALA A 52 -9.48 -27.86 7.38
C ALA A 52 -8.60 -28.75 6.48
N ILE A 53 -7.27 -28.58 6.54
CA ILE A 53 -6.33 -29.46 5.81
C ILE A 53 -6.43 -30.90 6.31
N ALA A 54 -6.48 -31.12 7.62
CA ALA A 54 -6.60 -32.45 8.21
C ALA A 54 -7.94 -33.13 7.85
N HIS A 55 -9.01 -32.35 7.73
CA HIS A 55 -10.31 -32.84 7.26
C HIS A 55 -10.24 -33.31 5.81
N ASP A 56 -9.74 -32.48 4.88
CA ASP A 56 -9.57 -32.83 3.46
C ASP A 56 -8.73 -34.11 3.27
N VAL A 57 -7.67 -34.26 4.07
CA VAL A 57 -6.80 -35.46 4.05
C VAL A 57 -7.58 -36.70 4.50
N ARG A 58 -8.36 -36.60 5.58
CA ARG A 58 -9.17 -37.71 6.10
C ARG A 58 -10.28 -38.12 5.14
N GLU A 59 -10.97 -37.17 4.51
CA GLU A 59 -12.00 -37.46 3.50
C GLU A 59 -11.42 -38.20 2.28
N SER A 60 -10.15 -37.94 1.98
CA SER A 60 -9.44 -38.59 0.87
C SER A 60 -8.82 -39.94 1.25
N GLY A 61 -9.20 -40.53 2.39
CA GLY A 61 -8.70 -41.83 2.88
C GLY A 61 -7.30 -41.78 3.48
N GLY A 62 -6.77 -40.59 3.78
CA GLY A 62 -5.53 -40.41 4.53
C GLY A 62 -5.74 -40.38 6.04
N ILE A 63 -4.62 -40.27 6.77
CA ILE A 63 -4.60 -40.07 8.22
C ILE A 63 -4.10 -38.65 8.47
N ALA A 64 -4.79 -37.88 9.31
CA ALA A 64 -4.31 -36.58 9.75
C ALA A 64 -4.74 -36.27 11.18
N HIS A 65 -3.84 -35.66 11.94
CA HIS A 65 -4.05 -35.22 13.32
C HIS A 65 -3.46 -33.83 13.52
N VAL A 66 -4.21 -32.95 14.17
CA VAL A 66 -3.75 -31.65 14.66
C VAL A 66 -3.59 -31.75 16.17
N LEU A 67 -2.40 -31.42 16.68
CA LEU A 67 -2.05 -31.54 18.08
C LEU A 67 -1.46 -30.22 18.57
N ALA A 68 -1.89 -29.75 19.74
CA ALA A 68 -1.22 -28.65 20.43
C ALA A 68 -0.03 -29.20 21.24
N THR A 69 1.09 -28.48 21.25
CA THR A 69 2.26 -28.83 22.06
C THR A 69 2.90 -27.60 22.69
N ASP A 70 3.38 -27.74 23.92
CA ASP A 70 4.00 -26.71 24.76
C ASP A 70 5.31 -27.19 25.43
N GLY A 71 5.84 -28.35 24.99
CA GLY A 71 6.96 -29.05 25.63
C GLY A 71 8.33 -28.34 25.54
N SER A 72 9.31 -28.80 26.32
CA SER A 72 10.65 -28.18 26.47
C SER A 72 11.49 -28.07 25.20
N GLU A 73 11.24 -28.92 24.19
CA GLU A 73 11.86 -28.85 22.84
C GLU A 73 11.37 -27.63 22.03
N ALA A 74 10.30 -26.96 22.47
CA ALA A 74 9.73 -25.77 21.85
C ALA A 74 10.67 -24.56 21.78
N GLN A 75 11.79 -24.57 22.52
CA GLN A 75 12.74 -23.46 22.55
C GLN A 75 13.55 -23.33 21.25
N ASP A 76 13.76 -24.42 20.50
CA ASP A 76 14.53 -24.38 19.24
C ASP A 76 13.65 -24.22 18.00
N PHE A 77 12.33 -24.42 18.11
CA PHE A 77 11.44 -24.38 16.97
C PHE A 77 11.33 -23.01 16.30
N SER A 78 11.52 -21.91 17.03
CA SER A 78 11.53 -20.56 16.43
C SER A 78 12.60 -20.41 15.35
N ALA A 79 13.73 -21.11 15.46
CA ALA A 79 14.79 -21.07 14.44
C ALA A 79 14.34 -21.63 13.08
N LEU A 80 13.34 -22.51 13.04
CA LEU A 80 12.77 -23.04 11.79
C LEU A 80 11.94 -22.00 11.02
N PHE A 81 11.60 -20.89 11.67
CA PHE A 81 10.84 -19.79 11.12
C PHE A 81 11.71 -18.55 10.89
N ASP A 82 13.04 -18.69 10.94
CA ASP A 82 13.93 -17.63 10.49
C ASP A 82 13.70 -17.40 8.97
N ARG A 83 13.51 -16.13 8.63
CA ARG A 83 13.28 -15.63 7.27
C ARG A 83 14.34 -14.60 6.87
N SER A 84 15.42 -14.48 7.63
CA SER A 84 16.48 -13.49 7.39
C SER A 84 17.02 -13.57 5.96
N ASP A 85 17.25 -14.77 5.43
CA ASP A 85 17.71 -14.97 4.05
C ASP A 85 16.67 -14.53 2.99
N ASP A 86 15.39 -14.78 3.24
CA ASP A 86 14.31 -14.34 2.34
C ASP A 86 14.21 -12.81 2.29
N TYR A 87 14.37 -12.15 3.45
CA TYR A 87 14.41 -10.70 3.56
C TYR A 87 15.69 -10.11 2.95
N GLU A 88 16.85 -10.73 3.13
CA GLU A 88 18.11 -10.30 2.51
C GLU A 88 18.02 -10.39 0.97
N ALA A 89 17.42 -11.45 0.44
CA ALA A 89 17.17 -11.58 -0.99
C ALA A 89 16.23 -10.48 -1.53
N LEU A 90 15.23 -10.05 -0.74
CA LEU A 90 14.39 -8.91 -1.10
C LEU A 90 15.19 -7.59 -1.04
N HIS A 91 16.01 -7.41 -0.01
CA HIS A 91 16.84 -6.22 0.15
C HIS A 91 17.79 -6.03 -1.04
N LEU A 92 18.46 -7.11 -1.48
CA LEU A 92 19.34 -7.08 -2.66
C LEU A 92 18.57 -6.72 -3.93
N ALA A 93 17.39 -7.32 -4.13
CA ALA A 93 16.54 -7.00 -5.29
C ALA A 93 16.06 -5.53 -5.29
N ILE A 94 15.77 -4.96 -4.12
CA ILE A 94 15.43 -3.54 -3.98
C ILE A 94 16.64 -2.68 -4.38
N ALA A 95 17.84 -3.00 -3.89
CA ALA A 95 19.05 -2.26 -4.20
C ALA A 95 19.41 -2.31 -5.69
N GLU A 96 19.30 -3.48 -6.33
CA GLU A 96 19.49 -3.65 -7.76
C GLU A 96 18.51 -2.81 -8.58
N LEU A 97 17.24 -2.80 -8.18
CA LEU A 97 16.20 -2.04 -8.87
C LEU A 97 16.38 -0.53 -8.70
N ARG A 98 16.76 -0.08 -7.50
CA ARG A 98 17.10 1.33 -7.21
C ARG A 98 18.26 1.82 -8.08
N ALA A 99 19.25 0.97 -8.32
CA ALA A 99 20.39 1.31 -9.19
C ALA A 99 20.00 1.52 -10.67
N MET A 100 18.83 1.03 -11.09
CA MET A 100 18.29 1.20 -12.45
C MET A 100 17.34 2.40 -12.58
N LEU A 101 17.07 3.14 -11.50
CA LEU A 101 16.10 4.23 -11.49
C LEU A 101 16.61 5.45 -12.27
N LEU A 102 16.04 5.66 -13.46
CA LEU A 102 16.27 6.79 -14.37
C LEU A 102 14.92 7.27 -14.93
N PRO A 103 14.80 8.52 -15.42
CA PRO A 103 13.56 9.02 -16.01
C PRO A 103 12.98 8.14 -17.11
N GLU A 104 13.82 7.53 -17.95
CA GLU A 104 13.41 6.63 -19.03
C GLU A 104 12.98 5.22 -18.57
N SER A 105 13.42 4.79 -17.39
CA SER A 105 13.14 3.44 -16.84
C SER A 105 12.13 3.47 -15.69
N VAL A 106 11.72 4.64 -15.23
CA VAL A 106 10.88 4.84 -14.03
C VAL A 106 9.62 3.99 -14.05
N MET A 107 8.97 3.84 -15.21
CA MET A 107 7.75 3.05 -15.34
C MET A 107 7.98 1.55 -15.12
N ASP A 108 9.10 1.02 -15.62
CA ASP A 108 9.48 -0.37 -15.39
C ASP A 108 9.92 -0.58 -13.94
N VAL A 109 10.65 0.40 -13.36
CA VAL A 109 11.03 0.38 -11.95
C VAL A 109 9.81 0.36 -11.03
N ILE A 110 8.82 1.21 -11.27
CA ILE A 110 7.57 1.23 -10.51
C ILE A 110 6.86 -0.13 -10.58
N LYS A 111 6.79 -0.72 -11.78
CA LYS A 111 6.16 -2.02 -12.00
C LYS A 111 6.86 -3.14 -11.23
N GLU A 112 8.19 -3.19 -11.27
CA GLU A 112 8.96 -4.21 -10.53
C GLU A 112 8.91 -3.96 -9.01
N THR A 113 8.90 -2.70 -8.58
CA THR A 113 8.75 -2.30 -7.16
C THR A 113 7.45 -2.85 -6.57
N ARG A 114 6.34 -2.82 -7.33
CA ARG A 114 5.08 -3.45 -6.91
C ARG A 114 5.17 -4.96 -6.72
N LYS A 115 5.97 -5.65 -7.55
CA LYS A 115 6.19 -7.09 -7.37
C LYS A 115 6.97 -7.36 -6.09
N LEU A 116 7.97 -6.52 -5.77
CA LEU A 116 8.71 -6.60 -4.52
C LEU A 116 7.79 -6.33 -3.32
N ARG A 117 6.92 -5.32 -3.38
CA ARG A 117 5.88 -5.07 -2.35
C ARG A 117 4.99 -6.28 -2.11
N LYS A 118 4.45 -6.88 -3.18
CA LYS A 118 3.63 -8.11 -3.06
C LYS A 118 4.40 -9.28 -2.44
N ARG A 119 5.68 -9.44 -2.79
CA ARG A 119 6.54 -10.47 -2.18
C ARG A 119 6.78 -10.18 -0.70
N LEU A 120 7.07 -8.94 -0.33
CA LEU A 120 7.26 -8.52 1.07
C LEU A 120 5.99 -8.74 1.90
N THR A 121 4.82 -8.35 1.38
CA THR A 121 3.53 -8.58 2.05
C THR A 121 3.29 -10.07 2.28
N ARG A 122 3.53 -10.92 1.27
CA ARG A 122 3.38 -12.37 1.39
C ARG A 122 4.35 -12.98 2.40
N LEU A 123 5.62 -12.52 2.40
CA LEU A 123 6.62 -12.99 3.35
C LEU A 123 6.23 -12.61 4.79
N SER A 124 5.77 -11.37 4.98
CA SER A 124 5.36 -10.85 6.28
C SER A 124 4.11 -11.55 6.85
N GLN A 125 3.26 -12.14 6.00
CA GLN A 125 2.10 -12.94 6.44
C GLN A 125 2.50 -14.28 7.08
N ILE A 126 3.69 -14.79 6.76
CA ILE A 126 4.23 -16.06 7.27
C ILE A 126 5.45 -15.87 8.16
N ASP A 127 5.73 -14.62 8.54
CA ASP A 127 6.76 -14.24 9.50
C ASP A 127 6.13 -14.10 10.89
N PHE A 128 6.28 -15.16 11.69
CA PHE A 128 5.72 -15.22 13.04
C PHE A 128 6.62 -14.57 14.09
N PHE A 129 7.83 -14.20 13.72
CA PHE A 129 8.86 -13.66 14.61
C PHE A 129 9.53 -12.45 13.95
N PRO A 130 8.76 -11.39 13.63
CA PRO A 130 9.30 -10.25 12.91
C PRO A 130 10.40 -9.57 13.73
N GLY A 131 11.50 -9.27 13.05
CA GLY A 131 12.65 -8.58 13.62
C GLY A 131 13.07 -7.36 12.80
N ALA A 132 14.14 -6.69 13.24
CA ALA A 132 14.63 -5.45 12.62
C ALA A 132 15.01 -5.60 11.13
N VAL A 133 15.25 -6.81 10.64
CA VAL A 133 15.52 -7.08 9.22
C VAL A 133 14.29 -6.79 8.36
N ARG A 134 13.10 -7.21 8.79
CA ARG A 134 11.84 -6.92 8.09
C ARG A 134 11.60 -5.42 7.96
N ASP A 135 11.73 -4.69 9.07
CA ASP A 135 11.50 -3.23 9.10
C ASP A 135 12.50 -2.48 8.20
N ARG A 136 13.75 -2.96 8.13
CA ARG A 136 14.76 -2.42 7.22
C ARG A 136 14.36 -2.62 5.75
N VAL A 137 13.89 -3.81 5.39
CA VAL A 137 13.46 -4.12 4.01
C VAL A 137 12.23 -3.31 3.63
N ASP A 138 11.24 -3.19 4.52
CA ASP A 138 10.05 -2.39 4.26
C ASP A 138 10.40 -0.91 4.06
N ARG A 139 11.27 -0.35 4.90
CA ARG A 139 11.79 1.01 4.73
C ARG A 139 12.54 1.20 3.42
N ALA A 140 13.45 0.29 3.09
CA ALA A 140 14.21 0.37 1.83
C ALA A 140 13.29 0.32 0.61
N LEU A 141 12.21 -0.47 0.68
CA LEU A 141 11.21 -0.52 -0.38
C LEU A 141 10.37 0.77 -0.46
N GLN A 142 9.96 1.33 0.68
CA GLN A 142 9.24 2.59 0.74
C GLN A 142 10.09 3.76 0.20
N GLU A 143 11.39 3.78 0.50
CA GLU A 143 12.34 4.74 -0.09
C GLU A 143 12.40 4.61 -1.61
N LEU A 144 12.45 3.39 -2.15
CA LEU A 144 12.43 3.17 -3.60
C LEU A 144 11.13 3.62 -4.25
N GLU A 145 9.98 3.36 -3.62
CA GLU A 145 8.67 3.86 -4.08
C GLU A 145 8.65 5.38 -4.12
N THR A 146 9.14 6.03 -3.06
CA THR A 146 9.24 7.50 -2.97
C THR A 146 10.17 8.07 -4.04
N ASP A 147 11.35 7.47 -4.22
CA ASP A 147 12.33 7.92 -5.22
C ASP A 147 11.77 7.77 -6.65
N ALA A 148 11.05 6.70 -6.93
CA ALA A 148 10.43 6.48 -8.23
C ALA A 148 9.31 7.52 -8.51
N ASN A 149 8.51 7.86 -7.50
CA ASN A 149 7.50 8.91 -7.62
C ASN A 149 8.13 10.29 -7.82
N ARG A 150 9.22 10.61 -7.11
CA ARG A 150 10.00 11.83 -7.36
C ARG A 150 10.52 11.91 -8.78
N VAL A 151 10.94 10.81 -9.40
CA VAL A 151 11.35 10.84 -10.81
C VAL A 151 10.18 11.20 -11.75
N LEU A 152 8.95 10.78 -11.43
CA LEU A 152 7.73 11.20 -12.16
C LEU A 152 7.28 12.63 -11.84
N SER A 153 7.70 13.15 -10.68
CA SER A 153 7.21 14.38 -10.05
C SER A 153 8.33 15.05 -9.22
N PRO A 154 9.35 15.64 -9.88
CA PRO A 154 10.64 16.00 -9.27
C PRO A 154 10.61 17.00 -8.11
N ASP A 155 9.52 17.76 -7.93
CA ASP A 155 9.42 18.76 -6.85
C ASP A 155 8.28 18.46 -5.85
N GLU A 156 7.89 17.20 -5.68
CA GLU A 156 6.95 16.81 -4.60
C GLU A 156 7.41 17.35 -3.24
N PRO A 157 6.49 17.95 -2.45
CA PRO A 157 6.85 18.59 -1.20
C PRO A 157 7.43 17.58 -0.21
N LEU A 158 8.39 18.05 0.58
CA LEU A 158 8.85 17.29 1.73
C LEU A 158 7.82 17.42 2.87
N PRO A 159 7.59 16.34 3.65
CA PRO A 159 6.76 16.43 4.85
C PRO A 159 7.21 17.56 5.77
N ALA A 160 6.34 18.55 5.96
CA ALA A 160 6.54 19.61 6.93
C ALA A 160 6.27 19.07 8.35
N SER A 161 7.11 19.47 9.30
CA SER A 161 6.80 19.30 10.72
C SER A 161 5.74 20.31 11.13
N GLY A 162 4.59 19.87 11.63
CA GLY A 162 3.51 20.79 11.99
C GLY A 162 2.30 20.12 12.63
N ILE A 163 1.41 20.94 13.17
CA ILE A 163 0.08 20.54 13.65
C ILE A 163 -0.91 20.98 12.58
N ILE A 164 -1.81 20.07 12.19
CA ILE A 164 -2.91 20.41 11.29
C ILE A 164 -4.00 21.10 12.10
N HIS A 165 -4.32 22.34 11.73
CA HIS A 165 -5.37 23.13 12.37
C HIS A 165 -6.72 22.89 11.68
N VAL A 166 -7.79 22.79 12.46
CA VAL A 166 -9.15 22.76 11.92
C VAL A 166 -9.56 24.18 11.51
N LEU A 167 -10.10 24.32 10.31
CA LEU A 167 -10.45 25.54 9.61
C LEU A 167 -11.94 25.53 9.27
N ASP A 168 -12.54 26.71 9.14
CA ASP A 168 -13.92 26.86 8.69
C ASP A 168 -13.95 27.03 7.15
N PRO A 169 -14.60 26.13 6.38
CA PRO A 169 -14.73 26.29 4.93
C PRO A 169 -15.30 27.64 4.51
N ALA A 170 -16.12 28.30 5.34
CA ALA A 170 -16.70 29.61 5.03
C ALA A 170 -15.64 30.70 4.78
N ASP A 171 -14.45 30.58 5.39
CA ASP A 171 -13.34 31.53 5.22
C ASP A 171 -12.56 31.30 3.89
N TYR A 172 -12.85 30.21 3.19
CA TYR A 172 -12.09 29.73 2.04
C TYR A 172 -12.91 29.74 0.73
N GLN A 173 -13.98 30.53 0.67
CA GLN A 173 -14.85 30.62 -0.52
C GLN A 173 -14.31 31.58 -1.61
N SER A 174 -14.54 31.22 -2.87
CA SER A 174 -14.21 32.01 -4.07
C SER A 174 -12.73 32.40 -4.12
N ARG A 175 -11.85 31.51 -3.67
CA ARG A 175 -10.41 31.77 -3.56
C ARG A 175 -9.68 31.41 -4.86
N LEU A 176 -8.51 32.02 -5.01
CA LEU A 176 -7.51 31.59 -5.97
C LEU A 176 -6.65 30.52 -5.30
N TRP A 177 -6.57 29.34 -5.90
CA TRP A 177 -5.76 28.22 -5.44
C TRP A 177 -4.64 27.98 -6.44
N ALA A 178 -3.43 27.70 -5.96
CA ALA A 178 -2.27 27.54 -6.83
C ALA A 178 -1.53 26.25 -6.52
N THR A 179 -1.11 25.54 -7.56
CA THR A 179 -0.19 24.41 -7.46
C THR A 179 0.63 24.29 -8.74
N ARG A 180 1.66 23.47 -8.74
CA ARG A 180 2.54 23.28 -9.90
C ARG A 180 1.79 22.64 -11.06
N ARG A 181 2.08 23.11 -12.27
CA ARG A 181 1.59 22.55 -13.54
C ARG A 181 1.93 21.06 -13.70
N ARG A 182 1.26 20.40 -14.63
CA ARG A 182 1.33 18.93 -14.84
C ARG A 182 1.05 18.17 -13.54
N PRO A 183 -0.09 18.43 -12.87
CA PRO A 183 -0.43 17.85 -11.58
C PRO A 183 -0.44 16.31 -11.64
N TRP A 184 0.03 15.70 -10.55
CA TRP A 184 -0.09 14.27 -10.33
C TRP A 184 -1.21 13.96 -9.34
N VAL A 185 -1.31 12.72 -8.88
CA VAL A 185 -2.47 12.18 -8.17
C VAL A 185 -2.90 13.02 -6.98
N ASP A 186 -1.99 13.42 -6.09
CA ASP A 186 -2.35 14.21 -4.90
C ASP A 186 -2.84 15.61 -5.26
N ARG A 187 -2.19 16.28 -6.23
CA ARG A 187 -2.64 17.60 -6.75
C ARG A 187 -4.01 17.54 -7.41
N LEU A 188 -4.24 16.51 -8.24
CA LEU A 188 -5.51 16.31 -8.92
C LEU A 188 -6.63 16.01 -7.92
N ALA A 189 -6.38 15.11 -6.96
CA ALA A 189 -7.35 14.76 -5.93
C ALA A 189 -7.62 15.93 -4.99
N SER A 190 -6.59 16.69 -4.61
CA SER A 190 -6.70 17.88 -3.76
C SER A 190 -7.51 18.97 -4.46
N ALA A 191 -7.24 19.24 -5.74
CA ALA A 191 -8.03 20.20 -6.52
C ALA A 191 -9.50 19.77 -6.67
N TRP A 192 -9.75 18.47 -6.88
CA TRP A 192 -11.10 17.90 -6.88
C TRP A 192 -11.80 18.10 -5.52
N LEU A 193 -11.13 17.73 -4.42
CA LEU A 193 -11.65 17.87 -3.05
C LEU A 193 -11.99 19.33 -2.73
N ILE A 194 -11.07 20.24 -3.06
CA ILE A 194 -11.27 21.68 -2.90
C ILE A 194 -12.54 22.10 -3.61
N LYS A 195 -12.68 21.78 -4.90
CA LYS A 195 -13.82 22.21 -5.70
C LYS A 195 -15.15 21.60 -5.29
N GLN A 196 -15.16 20.38 -4.75
CA GLN A 196 -16.39 19.68 -4.40
C GLN A 196 -16.86 19.94 -2.96
N PHE A 197 -15.94 20.09 -2.01
CA PHE A 197 -16.26 20.07 -0.58
C PHE A 197 -15.81 21.31 0.21
N ILE A 198 -14.87 22.10 -0.32
CA ILE A 198 -14.27 23.22 0.43
C ILE A 198 -14.68 24.55 -0.21
N ASP A 199 -14.36 24.76 -1.48
CA ASP A 199 -14.58 25.99 -2.24
C ASP A 199 -15.19 25.67 -3.63
N PRO A 200 -16.53 25.62 -3.74
CA PRO A 200 -17.22 25.35 -5.00
C PRO A 200 -16.95 26.38 -6.12
N GLN A 201 -16.41 27.55 -5.76
CA GLN A 201 -16.04 28.62 -6.69
C GLN A 201 -14.53 28.79 -6.83
N ALA A 202 -13.75 27.78 -6.44
CA ALA A 202 -12.30 27.79 -6.58
C ALA A 202 -11.85 28.03 -8.02
N HIS A 203 -10.86 28.92 -8.17
CA HIS A 203 -10.12 29.10 -9.41
C HIS A 203 -8.70 28.57 -9.21
N PHE A 204 -8.19 27.81 -10.18
CA PHE A 204 -6.85 27.21 -10.10
C PHE A 204 -5.85 27.95 -10.98
N VAL A 205 -4.61 28.06 -10.49
CA VAL A 205 -3.45 28.54 -11.23
C VAL A 205 -2.39 27.45 -11.23
N TRP A 206 -1.94 27.09 -12.43
CA TRP A 206 -0.90 26.09 -12.66
C TRP A 206 0.46 26.77 -12.80
N LEU A 207 1.30 26.65 -11.78
CA LEU A 207 2.58 27.35 -11.65
C LEU A 207 3.70 26.66 -12.43
N ASN A 208 4.65 27.43 -12.99
CA ASN A 208 5.87 26.84 -13.55
C ASN A 208 6.86 26.46 -12.44
N SER A 209 6.93 27.27 -11.38
CA SER A 209 7.73 27.08 -10.17
C SER A 209 6.92 27.48 -8.93
N PRO A 210 7.15 26.88 -7.74
CA PRO A 210 6.55 27.34 -6.47
C PRO A 210 6.69 28.85 -6.21
N ASP A 211 7.82 29.44 -6.60
CA ASP A 211 8.10 30.87 -6.44
C ASP A 211 7.17 31.78 -7.26
N ASP A 212 6.47 31.23 -8.26
CA ASP A 212 5.49 31.96 -9.08
C ASP A 212 4.14 32.12 -8.37
N CYS A 213 3.96 31.55 -7.16
CA CYS A 213 2.68 31.57 -6.45
C CYS A 213 2.27 33.01 -6.09
N PRO A 214 1.10 33.50 -6.55
CA PRO A 214 0.62 34.83 -6.19
C PRO A 214 0.40 34.97 -4.68
N ASN A 215 0.75 36.13 -4.11
CA ASN A 215 0.59 36.39 -2.67
C ASN A 215 -0.86 36.27 -2.16
N ASN A 216 -1.85 36.42 -3.04
CA ASN A 216 -3.27 36.30 -2.70
C ASN A 216 -3.84 34.89 -2.99
N ALA A 217 -3.03 33.98 -3.55
CA ALA A 217 -3.43 32.60 -3.79
C ALA A 217 -3.17 31.73 -2.57
N LEU A 218 -3.99 30.70 -2.39
CA LEU A 218 -3.77 29.61 -1.47
C LEU A 218 -2.97 28.52 -2.18
N GLY A 219 -1.68 28.45 -1.86
CA GLY A 219 -0.80 27.42 -2.40
C GLY A 219 -1.15 26.05 -1.83
N PHE A 220 -1.06 25.00 -2.66
CA PHE A 220 -1.11 23.62 -2.19
C PHE A 220 -0.15 22.67 -2.94
N ASP A 221 0.32 21.63 -2.25
CA ASP A 221 1.22 20.58 -2.76
C ASP A 221 2.57 21.07 -3.34
N PHE A 222 3.24 21.94 -2.57
CA PHE A 222 4.64 22.30 -2.77
C PHE A 222 5.23 22.85 -1.47
N ASP A 223 6.55 22.93 -1.40
CA ASP A 223 7.25 23.44 -0.21
C ASP A 223 6.89 24.90 0.05
N GLY A 224 6.44 25.21 1.27
CA GLY A 224 6.01 26.56 1.67
C GLY A 224 4.58 26.92 1.28
N ALA A 225 3.82 26.01 0.65
CA ALA A 225 2.40 26.17 0.38
C ALA A 225 1.57 26.30 1.67
N THR A 226 0.37 26.89 1.57
CA THR A 226 -0.58 26.97 2.69
C THR A 226 -1.03 25.56 3.12
N PHE A 227 -1.22 24.66 2.17
CA PHE A 227 -1.54 23.25 2.40
C PHE A 227 -0.47 22.37 1.77
N THR A 228 0.20 21.54 2.55
CA THR A 228 1.29 20.68 2.07
C THR A 228 1.32 19.39 2.88
N HIS A 229 2.28 18.52 2.64
CA HIS A 229 2.46 17.30 3.42
C HIS A 229 2.75 17.65 4.87
N VAL A 230 2.04 17.03 5.82
CA VAL A 230 2.27 17.25 7.26
C VAL A 230 2.43 15.91 7.97
N ALA A 231 3.61 15.69 8.55
CA ALA A 231 4.01 14.37 9.06
C ALA A 231 3.78 13.27 7.99
N GLU A 232 3.06 12.20 8.31
CA GLU A 232 2.79 11.10 7.37
C GLU A 232 1.62 11.38 6.42
N LYS A 233 1.00 12.57 6.44
CA LYS A 233 -0.17 12.89 5.61
C LYS A 233 0.24 13.61 4.33
N VAL A 234 -0.26 13.11 3.19
CA VAL A 234 -0.18 13.83 1.90
C VAL A 234 -1.08 15.07 1.91
N THR A 235 -0.99 15.93 0.89
CA THR A 235 -1.76 17.19 0.84
C THR A 235 -3.28 16.93 0.91
N PHE A 236 -3.79 15.92 0.21
CA PHE A 236 -5.21 15.54 0.26
C PHE A 236 -5.66 15.19 1.69
N GLU A 237 -4.90 14.36 2.40
CA GLU A 237 -5.21 13.98 3.78
C GLU A 237 -5.08 15.18 4.74
N THR A 238 -4.14 16.08 4.46
CA THR A 238 -3.99 17.33 5.20
C THR A 238 -5.21 18.23 5.01
N LEU A 239 -5.76 18.33 3.80
CA LEU A 239 -6.99 19.06 3.52
C LEU A 239 -8.20 18.42 4.22
N LEU A 240 -8.34 17.08 4.19
CA LEU A 240 -9.41 16.39 4.91
C LEU A 240 -9.37 16.70 6.41
N ALA A 241 -8.18 16.65 7.02
CA ALA A 241 -8.00 16.95 8.43
C ALA A 241 -8.22 18.45 8.73
N SER A 242 -7.76 19.34 7.85
CA SER A 242 -7.90 20.78 8.03
C SER A 242 -9.37 21.23 7.99
N PHE A 243 -10.21 20.62 7.16
CA PHE A 243 -11.62 20.99 7.03
C PHE A 243 -12.60 20.00 7.71
N ASP A 244 -12.08 19.13 8.58
CA ASP A 244 -12.84 18.12 9.33
C ASP A 244 -13.75 17.22 8.47
N LEU A 245 -13.28 16.84 7.28
CA LEU A 245 -14.03 16.04 6.30
C LEU A 245 -13.91 14.54 6.59
N ARG A 246 -14.86 14.00 7.37
CA ARG A 246 -14.81 12.62 7.90
C ARG A 246 -15.60 11.57 7.10
N HIS A 247 -16.02 11.89 5.88
CA HIS A 247 -16.80 10.95 5.06
C HIS A 247 -15.97 9.71 4.73
N VAL A 248 -16.55 8.50 4.92
CA VAL A 248 -15.86 7.21 4.68
C VAL A 248 -15.33 7.12 3.26
N ALA A 249 -16.12 7.54 2.26
CA ALA A 249 -15.66 7.59 0.88
C ALA A 249 -14.44 8.51 0.66
N LEU A 250 -14.38 9.66 1.35
CA LEU A 250 -13.21 10.55 1.27
C LEU A 250 -11.99 9.92 1.94
N GLN A 251 -12.16 9.22 3.07
CA GLN A 251 -11.07 8.51 3.74
C GLN A 251 -10.49 7.42 2.83
N ARG A 252 -11.34 6.66 2.13
CA ARG A 252 -10.89 5.65 1.15
C ARG A 252 -10.18 6.26 -0.06
N ILE A 253 -10.65 7.42 -0.55
CA ILE A 253 -9.90 8.16 -1.58
C ILE A 253 -8.56 8.63 -1.00
N GLY A 254 -8.51 9.05 0.26
CA GLY A 254 -7.28 9.41 0.96
C GLY A 254 -6.26 8.28 0.97
N GLU A 255 -6.66 7.07 1.36
CA GLU A 255 -5.80 5.86 1.33
C GLU A 255 -5.27 5.57 -0.09
N LEU A 256 -6.12 5.74 -1.11
CA LEU A 256 -5.75 5.58 -2.52
C LEU A 256 -4.73 6.63 -2.97
N VAL A 257 -4.99 7.91 -2.68
CA VAL A 257 -4.11 9.02 -3.04
C VAL A 257 -2.77 8.87 -2.33
N HIS A 258 -2.78 8.60 -1.03
CA HIS A 258 -1.59 8.33 -0.23
C HIS A 258 -0.74 7.22 -0.86
N TYR A 259 -1.36 6.07 -1.19
CA TYR A 259 -0.63 4.98 -1.83
C TYR A 259 -0.02 5.37 -3.18
N LEU A 260 -0.74 6.12 -4.00
CA LEU A 260 -0.27 6.51 -5.33
C LEU A 260 0.79 7.62 -5.29
N ASP A 261 0.81 8.42 -4.23
CA ASP A 261 1.71 9.56 -4.07
C ASP A 261 2.99 9.22 -3.29
N VAL A 262 2.88 8.49 -2.18
CA VAL A 262 4.03 8.16 -1.31
C VAL A 262 4.21 6.66 -1.03
N GLY A 263 3.35 5.80 -1.58
CA GLY A 263 3.46 4.34 -1.44
C GLY A 263 2.77 3.76 -0.20
N GLY A 264 3.15 2.53 0.19
CA GLY A 264 2.57 1.84 1.35
C GLY A 264 1.56 0.73 1.02
N TYR A 265 0.48 0.62 1.80
CA TYR A 265 -0.52 -0.45 1.59
C TYR A 265 -1.36 -0.16 0.35
N GLN A 266 -1.29 -1.04 -0.65
CA GLN A 266 -1.96 -0.86 -1.93
C GLN A 266 -3.47 -1.14 -1.85
N PRO A 267 -4.35 -0.17 -2.13
CA PRO A 267 -5.78 -0.44 -2.33
C PRO A 267 -6.02 -1.30 -3.59
N PRO A 268 -7.04 -2.17 -3.61
CA PRO A 268 -7.31 -3.08 -4.72
C PRO A 268 -7.41 -2.40 -6.10
N GLU A 269 -8.04 -1.23 -6.13
CA GLU A 269 -8.32 -0.41 -7.30
C GLU A 269 -7.13 0.43 -7.78
N ALA A 270 -6.08 0.56 -6.97
CA ALA A 270 -5.02 1.55 -7.18
C ALA A 270 -4.33 1.42 -8.54
N SER A 271 -4.02 0.19 -8.95
CA SER A 271 -3.39 -0.04 -10.26
C SER A 271 -4.27 0.44 -11.41
N GLY A 272 -5.59 0.24 -11.32
CA GLY A 272 -6.52 0.65 -12.38
C GLY A 272 -6.68 2.16 -12.45
N VAL A 273 -6.85 2.81 -11.29
CA VAL A 273 -6.98 4.27 -11.20
C VAL A 273 -5.73 4.96 -11.72
N GLU A 274 -4.56 4.47 -11.31
CA GLU A 274 -3.29 5.04 -11.76
C GLU A 274 -3.12 4.92 -13.28
N TYR A 275 -3.38 3.76 -13.89
CA TYR A 275 -3.30 3.61 -15.35
C TYR A 275 -4.19 4.60 -16.09
N ILE A 276 -5.38 4.89 -15.55
CA ILE A 276 -6.29 5.90 -16.11
C ILE A 276 -5.67 7.29 -15.97
N LEU A 277 -5.23 7.69 -14.76
CA LEU A 277 -4.65 9.02 -14.51
C LEU A 277 -3.38 9.26 -15.32
N MET A 278 -2.52 8.24 -15.47
CA MET A 278 -1.37 8.25 -16.36
C MET A 278 -1.80 8.54 -17.81
N GLY A 279 -2.77 7.79 -18.32
CA GLY A 279 -3.27 7.97 -19.68
C GLY A 279 -3.87 9.37 -19.90
N LEU A 280 -4.60 9.89 -18.91
CA LEU A 280 -5.11 11.27 -18.94
C LEU A 280 -3.98 12.29 -19.01
N ARG A 281 -2.95 12.16 -18.16
CA ARG A 281 -1.79 13.08 -18.13
C ARG A 281 -0.99 13.05 -19.43
N GLU A 282 -0.84 11.89 -20.07
CA GLU A 282 -0.16 11.74 -21.35
C GLU A 282 -0.96 12.30 -22.54
N THR A 283 -2.29 12.26 -22.47
CA THR A 283 -3.16 12.68 -23.59
C THR A 283 -3.61 14.14 -23.49
N LEU A 284 -3.67 14.70 -22.28
CA LEU A 284 -4.12 16.07 -22.01
C LEU A 284 -2.94 16.93 -21.56
N ASN A 285 -2.52 17.86 -22.44
CA ASN A 285 -1.43 18.80 -22.16
C ASN A 285 -1.91 20.08 -21.46
N ASP A 286 -3.22 20.34 -21.47
CA ASP A 286 -3.86 21.46 -20.78
C ASP A 286 -4.30 21.00 -19.38
N ASP A 287 -3.80 21.66 -18.34
CA ASP A 287 -3.99 21.21 -16.95
C ASP A 287 -5.44 21.43 -16.46
N ASP A 288 -6.19 22.39 -16.99
CA ASP A 288 -7.61 22.56 -16.67
C ASP A 288 -8.45 21.43 -17.27
N GLN A 289 -8.15 21.02 -18.50
CA GLN A 289 -8.78 19.84 -19.13
C GLN A 289 -8.40 18.55 -18.40
N LEU A 290 -7.13 18.42 -17.98
CA LEU A 290 -6.67 17.29 -17.19
C LEU A 290 -7.43 17.19 -15.86
N LEU A 291 -7.55 18.31 -15.13
CA LEU A 291 -8.32 18.37 -13.89
C LEU A 291 -9.79 17.99 -14.13
N LEU A 292 -10.42 18.53 -15.19
CA LEU A 292 -11.81 18.21 -15.51
C LEU A 292 -12.02 16.71 -15.78
N ALA A 293 -11.09 16.07 -16.49
CA ALA A 293 -11.15 14.64 -16.76
C ALA A 293 -10.88 13.81 -15.50
N ALA A 294 -9.90 14.19 -14.68
CA ALA A 294 -9.60 13.52 -13.41
C ALA A 294 -10.75 13.63 -12.41
N ASN A 295 -11.47 14.77 -12.38
CA ASN A 295 -12.66 14.94 -11.53
C ASN A 295 -13.70 13.86 -11.78
N GLN A 296 -13.92 13.44 -13.03
CA GLN A 296 -14.87 12.36 -13.34
C GLN A 296 -14.46 11.01 -12.73
N VAL A 297 -13.15 10.76 -12.64
CA VAL A 297 -12.61 9.56 -11.99
C VAL A 297 -12.89 9.62 -10.48
N PHE A 298 -12.56 10.74 -9.83
CA PHE A 298 -12.78 10.90 -8.39
C PHE A 298 -14.27 10.95 -8.01
N ASP A 299 -15.13 11.59 -8.81
CA ASP A 299 -16.58 11.58 -8.64
C ASP A 299 -17.13 10.13 -8.71
N SER A 300 -16.61 9.34 -9.64
CA SER A 300 -16.98 7.93 -9.81
C SER A 300 -16.51 7.08 -8.62
N LEU A 301 -15.29 7.28 -8.14
CA LEU A 301 -14.75 6.61 -6.96
C LEU A 301 -15.54 6.97 -5.70
N TYR A 302 -15.80 8.26 -5.48
CA TYR A 302 -16.61 8.74 -4.36
C TYR A 302 -18.00 8.10 -4.35
N THR A 303 -18.65 8.07 -5.52
CA THR A 303 -19.96 7.42 -5.69
C THR A 303 -19.90 5.92 -5.44
N ALA A 304 -18.85 5.24 -5.92
CA ALA A 304 -18.68 3.80 -5.75
C ALA A 304 -18.42 3.43 -4.27
N TYR A 305 -17.58 4.18 -3.57
CA TYR A 305 -17.28 3.93 -2.17
C TYR A 305 -18.47 4.16 -1.25
N ASN A 306 -19.34 5.13 -1.57
CA ASN A 306 -20.59 5.35 -0.83
C ASN A 306 -21.63 4.22 -1.01
N LYS A 307 -21.54 3.41 -2.07
CA LYS A 307 -22.45 2.26 -2.30
C LYS A 307 -21.98 0.96 -1.64
N GLY A 308 -20.77 0.94 -1.09
CA GLY A 308 -20.17 -0.21 -0.43
C GLY A 308 -20.50 -0.31 1.07
N GLU A 309 -21.33 0.59 1.59
CA GLU A 309 -21.97 0.54 2.92
C GLU A 309 -23.34 -0.14 2.84
#